data_AF-A0A5B7CQR9-F1
#
_entry.id   AF-A0A5B7CQR9-F1
#
_cell.length_a   1.000
_cell.length_b   1.000
_cell.length_c   1.000
_cell.angle_alpha   90.00
_cell.angle_beta   90.00
_cell.angle_gamma   90.00
#
_symmetry.space_group_name_H-M   'P 1'
#
loop_
_entity.id
_entity.type
_entity.pdbx_description
1 polymer ?
#
loop_
_entity_poly.entity_id
_entity_poly.type
_entity_poly.pdbx_seq_one_letter_code
_entity_poly.pdbx_strand_id
1 'polypeptide(L)'
;MNCSLWGRECLGPLRHGFHSFFGLPMSLFQEFTDPYPFWTLPANTAVTRGLVVAGLVSVVSMVMAWRKGVVSARWGMSFLFLVVFAAWFCVTHLPVSPWTQNHANSVLMRDGEVVEAPINLEEFSQRLVNESRRFITEHANSKYPFFLFHSFGHVHTPMFTAPHMAGRSKHGRYGDNVEEMDEGVGNLLDTLTQLGLENNTIIYFASDHGGHLEVTDDDGQRIGGHNGRFKGGKRQRGSEGGIRVPGIFRWSGHLPCGVTQHSPTSMMDVLPTLLSLAGLPPLHTLVSRASHKELDGTDISEVLHGGDAVEDQAGRVFLHHCDSSIHACGWGRSTICSCSGYGLVTDLSSRPELYDLSKDPYEDKQPISPASEEYKVVVKQMMEYVEQWKARVKYPPSQLSTLANLFWRPWYQPVCHNC
;
A
#
# COMPACT_ATOMS: atom_id res chain seq x y z
N MET A 1 -2.57 9.15 -12.17
CA MET A 1 -2.20 10.51 -11.73
C MET A 1 -2.37 11.48 -12.88
N ASN A 2 -3.17 12.54 -12.76
CA ASN A 2 -3.24 13.62 -13.75
C ASN A 2 -2.19 14.67 -13.38
N CYS A 3 -0.99 14.61 -13.97
CA CYS A 3 -0.08 15.76 -13.95
C CYS A 3 -0.35 16.63 -15.19
N SER A 4 0.09 17.89 -15.17
CA SER A 4 0.24 18.68 -16.39
C SER A 4 1.38 18.11 -17.25
N LEU A 5 1.42 18.49 -18.54
CA LEU A 5 2.63 18.32 -19.35
C LEU A 5 3.82 18.93 -18.56
N TRP A 6 4.93 18.21 -18.50
CA TRP A 6 6.18 18.58 -17.78
C TRP A 6 6.18 18.38 -16.25
N GLY A 7 5.24 17.60 -15.70
CA GLY A 7 5.32 17.15 -14.29
C GLY A 7 5.05 18.24 -13.23
N ARG A 8 4.84 19.50 -13.62
CA ARG A 8 4.69 20.66 -12.72
C ARG A 8 3.45 20.65 -11.82
N GLU A 9 2.60 19.65 -11.96
CA GLU A 9 1.32 19.54 -11.25
C GLU A 9 0.99 18.11 -10.82
N CYS A 10 2.00 17.27 -10.56
CA CYS A 10 1.71 15.93 -10.08
C CYS A 10 0.95 15.97 -8.74
N LEU A 11 -0.02 15.07 -8.61
CA LEU A 11 -0.81 14.83 -7.39
C LEU A 11 0.11 14.21 -6.32
N GLY A 12 1.00 15.03 -5.76
CA GLY A 12 1.85 14.68 -4.64
C GLY A 12 1.28 15.20 -3.32
N PRO A 13 1.90 14.88 -2.17
CA PRO A 13 1.41 15.27 -0.85
C PRO A 13 1.12 16.78 -0.71
N LEU A 14 1.86 17.63 -1.43
CA LEU A 14 1.65 19.09 -1.46
C LEU A 14 0.26 19.52 -1.93
N ARG A 15 -0.41 18.72 -2.79
CA ARG A 15 -1.81 18.96 -3.21
C ARG A 15 -2.85 18.36 -2.26
N HIS A 16 -2.40 17.64 -1.25
CA HIS A 16 -3.23 16.96 -0.25
C HIS A 16 -3.10 17.56 1.16
N GLY A 17 -2.59 18.79 1.26
CA GLY A 17 -2.55 19.56 2.51
C GLY A 17 -1.20 19.52 3.25
N PHE A 18 -0.19 18.84 2.70
CA PHE A 18 1.16 18.90 3.26
C PHE A 18 1.88 20.18 2.80
N HIS A 19 2.62 20.82 3.69
CA HIS A 19 3.42 22.01 3.38
C HIS A 19 4.80 21.66 2.80
N SER A 20 5.31 20.47 3.12
CA SER A 20 6.57 19.96 2.61
C SER A 20 6.47 18.45 2.39
N PHE A 21 7.33 17.93 1.52
CA PHE A 21 7.46 16.50 1.25
C PHE A 21 8.93 16.12 1.07
N PHE A 22 9.32 14.97 1.61
CA PHE A 22 10.61 14.36 1.34
C PHE A 22 10.45 12.85 1.40
N GLY A 23 10.75 12.16 0.30
CA GLY A 23 10.61 10.71 0.23
C GLY A 23 10.36 10.21 -1.18
N LEU A 24 9.88 8.96 -1.26
CA LEU A 24 9.62 8.29 -2.53
C LEU A 24 8.25 8.72 -3.08
N PRO A 25 8.14 9.09 -4.36
CA PRO A 25 6.84 9.34 -4.99
C PRO A 25 6.04 8.06 -5.25
N MET A 26 6.70 6.90 -5.16
CA MET A 26 6.16 5.56 -5.41
C MET A 26 6.68 4.59 -4.34
N SER A 27 6.08 3.40 -4.26
CA SER A 27 6.58 2.36 -3.34
C SER A 27 8.04 2.03 -3.61
N LEU A 28 8.75 1.60 -2.55
CA LEU A 28 10.05 0.95 -2.70
C LEU A 28 9.89 -0.33 -3.53
N PHE A 29 10.76 -0.50 -4.52
CA PHE A 29 10.70 -1.58 -5.50
C PHE A 29 12.01 -2.38 -5.46
N GLN A 30 11.93 -3.68 -5.76
CA GLN A 30 13.08 -4.59 -5.69
C GLN A 30 14.14 -4.27 -6.76
N GLU A 31 13.70 -3.66 -7.85
CA GLU A 31 14.46 -3.18 -8.99
C GLU A 31 15.41 -2.02 -8.64
N PHE A 32 15.34 -1.47 -7.43
CA PHE A 32 16.29 -0.45 -6.98
C PHE A 32 17.64 -1.06 -6.60
N THR A 33 17.70 -2.37 -6.27
CA THR A 33 18.96 -3.07 -5.94
C THR A 33 19.51 -3.92 -7.07
N ASP A 34 18.68 -4.34 -8.04
CA ASP A 34 19.04 -5.37 -9.03
C ASP A 34 18.49 -5.04 -10.43
N PRO A 35 19.07 -5.61 -11.52
CA PRO A 35 18.63 -5.37 -12.89
C PRO A 35 17.33 -6.13 -13.26
N TYR A 36 16.34 -6.14 -12.37
CA TYR A 36 15.04 -6.76 -12.65
C TYR A 36 14.10 -5.79 -13.38
N PRO A 37 13.27 -6.28 -14.32
CA PRO A 37 12.20 -5.49 -14.90
C PRO A 37 10.83 -5.72 -14.21
N PHE A 38 10.28 -4.70 -13.54
CA PHE A 38 8.92 -4.54 -13.02
C PHE A 38 7.84 -4.85 -14.06
N TRP A 39 7.94 -4.25 -15.24
CA TRP A 39 7.05 -4.54 -16.37
C TRP A 39 7.56 -5.71 -17.19
N THR A 40 7.76 -6.90 -16.61
CA THR A 40 7.54 -8.07 -17.48
C THR A 40 6.04 -8.10 -17.73
N LEU A 41 5.56 -7.49 -18.83
CA LEU A 41 4.32 -7.97 -19.43
C LEU A 41 4.56 -9.48 -19.55
N PRO A 42 3.83 -10.34 -18.81
CA PRO A 42 4.03 -11.76 -18.97
C PRO A 42 3.94 -12.02 -20.46
N ALA A 43 4.94 -12.69 -21.04
CA ALA A 43 4.94 -13.07 -22.45
C ALA A 43 3.65 -13.83 -22.84
N ASN A 44 2.85 -14.22 -21.84
CA ASN A 44 1.60 -14.93 -21.89
C ASN A 44 0.31 -14.07 -21.71
N THR A 45 0.37 -12.73 -21.72
CA THR A 45 -0.87 -11.93 -21.68
C THR A 45 -1.61 -11.98 -23.03
N ALA A 46 -2.94 -11.90 -22.98
CA ALA A 46 -3.79 -11.79 -24.18
C ALA A 46 -3.34 -10.63 -25.10
N VAL A 47 -2.69 -9.61 -24.54
CA VAL A 47 -2.09 -8.49 -25.26
C VAL A 47 -0.89 -8.95 -26.10
N THR A 48 0.08 -9.67 -25.53
CA THR A 48 1.23 -10.20 -26.29
C THR A 48 0.78 -11.16 -27.38
N ARG A 49 -0.18 -12.04 -27.08
CA ARG A 49 -0.80 -12.93 -28.09
C ARG A 49 -1.53 -12.14 -29.17
N GLY A 50 -2.27 -11.11 -28.79
CA GLY A 50 -2.98 -10.22 -29.71
C GLY A 50 -2.05 -9.46 -30.65
N LEU A 51 -0.93 -8.94 -30.13
CA LEU A 51 0.10 -8.27 -30.93
C LEU A 51 0.80 -9.23 -31.90
N VAL A 52 1.11 -10.45 -31.47
CA VAL A 52 1.69 -11.49 -32.33
C VAL A 52 0.70 -11.90 -33.43
N VAL A 53 -0.56 -12.13 -33.09
CA VAL A 53 -1.62 -12.47 -34.06
C VAL A 53 -1.85 -11.33 -35.05
N ALA A 54 -1.94 -10.08 -34.57
CA ALA A 54 -2.08 -8.90 -35.42
C ALA A 54 -0.87 -8.74 -36.37
N GLY A 55 0.35 -8.99 -35.88
CA GLY A 55 1.55 -9.05 -36.69
C GLY A 55 1.46 -10.10 -37.79
N LEU A 56 1.14 -11.36 -37.44
CA LEU A 56 0.98 -12.46 -38.39
C LEU A 56 -0.09 -12.19 -39.46
N VAL A 57 -1.26 -11.69 -39.06
CA VAL A 57 -2.34 -11.32 -39.99
C VAL A 57 -1.87 -10.22 -40.93
N SER A 58 -1.13 -9.24 -40.44
CA SER A 58 -0.57 -8.14 -41.26
C SER A 58 0.44 -8.66 -42.28
N VAL A 59 1.33 -9.59 -41.89
CA VAL A 59 2.28 -10.24 -42.80
C VAL A 59 1.53 -11.01 -43.91
N VAL A 60 0.57 -11.86 -43.54
CA VAL A 60 -0.18 -12.69 -44.49
C VAL A 60 -0.98 -11.82 -45.47
N SER A 61 -1.65 -10.78 -44.96
CA SER A 61 -2.43 -9.83 -45.77
C SER A 61 -1.55 -9.10 -46.78
N MET A 62 -0.35 -8.73 -46.39
CA MET A 62 0.59 -8.03 -47.26
C MET A 62 1.24 -8.95 -48.29
N VAL A 63 1.56 -10.20 -47.95
CA VAL A 63 2.03 -11.19 -48.93
C VAL A 63 0.95 -11.45 -49.99
N MET A 64 -0.33 -11.50 -49.59
CA MET A 64 -1.44 -11.62 -50.52
C MET A 64 -1.59 -10.37 -51.42
N ALA A 65 -1.46 -9.17 -50.85
CA ALA A 65 -1.51 -7.91 -51.60
C ALA A 65 -0.35 -7.78 -52.60
N TRP A 66 0.85 -8.21 -52.22
CA TRP A 66 2.03 -8.27 -53.10
C TRP A 66 1.81 -9.26 -54.25
N ARG A 67 1.32 -10.48 -53.96
CA ARG A 67 0.99 -11.49 -54.99
C ARG A 67 -0.07 -11.04 -55.99
N LYS A 68 -1.01 -10.18 -55.55
CA LYS A 68 -2.03 -9.58 -56.42
C LYS A 68 -1.56 -8.32 -57.14
N GLY A 69 -0.29 -7.93 -57.00
CA GLY A 69 0.27 -6.73 -57.64
C GLY A 69 -0.26 -5.40 -57.08
N VAL A 70 -0.96 -5.43 -55.96
CA VAL A 70 -1.58 -4.24 -55.33
C VAL A 70 -0.54 -3.38 -54.63
N VAL A 71 0.53 -3.99 -54.12
CA VAL A 71 1.62 -3.30 -53.42
C VAL A 71 2.95 -3.73 -54.03
N SER A 72 3.80 -2.76 -54.36
CA SER A 72 5.14 -3.06 -54.88
C SER A 72 6.01 -3.75 -53.82
N ALA A 73 6.95 -4.61 -54.25
CA ALA A 73 7.86 -5.35 -53.36
C ALA A 73 8.60 -4.44 -52.35
N ARG A 74 9.01 -3.24 -52.78
CA ARG A 74 9.71 -2.26 -51.94
C ARG A 74 8.86 -1.77 -50.77
N TRP A 75 7.61 -1.40 -51.04
CA TRP A 75 6.67 -0.91 -50.01
C TRP A 75 6.21 -2.04 -49.07
N GLY A 76 6.03 -3.25 -49.59
CA GLY A 76 5.70 -4.42 -48.77
C GLY A 76 6.81 -4.80 -47.78
N MET A 77 8.08 -4.75 -48.21
CA MET A 77 9.22 -5.04 -47.35
C MET A 77 9.44 -3.98 -46.27
N SER A 78 9.28 -2.69 -46.59
CA SER A 78 9.41 -1.61 -45.60
C SER A 78 8.32 -1.65 -44.52
N PHE A 79 7.08 -1.96 -44.91
CA PHE A 79 5.99 -2.12 -43.94
C PHE A 79 6.19 -3.38 -43.09
N LEU A 80 6.69 -4.48 -43.67
CA LEU A 80 6.99 -5.70 -42.91
C LEU A 80 8.06 -5.44 -41.87
N PHE A 81 9.13 -4.75 -42.28
CA PHE A 81 10.19 -4.32 -41.38
C PHE A 81 9.65 -3.43 -40.26
N LEU A 82 8.79 -2.45 -40.55
CA LEU A 82 8.18 -1.59 -39.54
C LEU A 82 7.30 -2.38 -38.56
N VAL A 83 6.50 -3.34 -39.03
CA VAL A 83 5.65 -4.17 -38.16
C VAL A 83 6.50 -5.10 -37.29
N VAL A 84 7.52 -5.75 -37.87
CA VAL A 84 8.44 -6.62 -37.13
C VAL A 84 9.29 -5.81 -36.15
N PHE A 85 9.78 -4.65 -36.54
CA PHE A 85 10.53 -3.73 -35.69
C PHE A 85 9.66 -3.18 -34.57
N ALA A 86 8.43 -2.75 -34.85
CA ALA A 86 7.49 -2.29 -33.83
C ALA A 86 7.11 -3.42 -32.87
N ALA A 87 6.87 -4.65 -33.37
CA ALA A 87 6.59 -5.81 -32.53
C ALA A 87 7.80 -6.19 -31.66
N TRP A 88 9.01 -6.23 -32.25
CA TRP A 88 10.26 -6.46 -31.53
C TRP A 88 10.48 -5.38 -30.47
N PHE A 89 10.44 -4.10 -30.85
CA PHE A 89 10.59 -2.95 -29.95
C PHE A 89 9.55 -2.97 -28.83
N CYS A 90 8.29 -3.29 -29.15
CA CYS A 90 7.25 -3.45 -28.14
C CYS A 90 7.56 -4.60 -27.18
N VAL A 91 7.99 -5.75 -27.69
CA VAL A 91 8.30 -6.93 -26.86
C VAL A 91 9.59 -6.76 -26.04
N THR A 92 10.59 -6.04 -26.55
CA THR A 92 11.89 -5.89 -25.89
C THR A 92 12.03 -4.61 -25.07
N HIS A 93 11.24 -3.57 -25.35
CA HIS A 93 11.38 -2.26 -24.71
C HIS A 93 10.09 -1.71 -24.06
N LEU A 94 8.90 -2.25 -24.32
CA LEU A 94 7.75 -1.97 -23.43
C LEU A 94 7.91 -2.65 -22.06
N PRO A 95 8.58 -3.82 -21.93
CA PRO A 95 9.25 -4.14 -20.69
C PRO A 95 10.34 -3.10 -20.50
N VAL A 96 10.04 -2.10 -19.68
CA VAL A 96 10.94 -0.98 -19.37
C VAL A 96 12.30 -1.60 -19.01
N SER A 97 13.37 -1.26 -19.72
CA SER A 97 14.68 -1.89 -19.49
C SER A 97 15.09 -1.72 -18.01
N PRO A 98 15.82 -2.66 -17.39
CA PRO A 98 16.24 -2.51 -15.99
C PRO A 98 16.96 -1.20 -15.71
N TRP A 99 17.75 -0.71 -16.68
CA TRP A 99 18.36 0.62 -16.62
C TRP A 99 17.31 1.73 -16.51
N THR A 100 16.31 1.73 -17.41
CA THR A 100 15.23 2.73 -17.40
C THR A 100 14.41 2.61 -16.12
N GLN A 101 14.17 1.42 -15.58
CA GLN A 101 13.40 1.27 -14.35
C GLN A 101 14.16 1.78 -13.13
N ASN A 102 15.44 1.47 -13.01
CA ASN A 102 16.24 1.97 -11.90
C ASN A 102 16.34 3.51 -11.97
N HIS A 103 16.68 4.09 -13.13
CA HIS A 103 16.85 5.54 -13.26
C HIS A 103 15.53 6.33 -13.31
N ALA A 104 14.41 5.72 -13.72
CA ALA A 104 13.11 6.38 -13.74
C ALA A 104 12.35 6.20 -12.41
N ASN A 105 12.39 5.02 -11.79
CA ASN A 105 11.55 4.75 -10.62
C ASN A 105 12.30 4.97 -9.29
N SER A 106 13.63 4.79 -9.26
CA SER A 106 14.45 5.07 -8.08
C SER A 106 14.68 6.57 -7.99
N VAL A 107 13.67 7.31 -7.56
CA VAL A 107 13.70 8.76 -7.46
C VAL A 107 13.36 9.20 -6.05
N LEU A 108 14.26 9.96 -5.43
CA LEU A 108 14.00 10.65 -4.18
C LEU A 108 13.55 12.07 -4.51
N MET A 109 12.43 12.48 -3.92
CA MET A 109 11.88 13.80 -4.15
C MET A 109 11.92 14.64 -2.88
N ARG A 110 12.13 15.94 -3.08
CA ARG A 110 11.84 16.99 -2.12
C ARG A 110 10.80 17.89 -2.75
N ASP A 111 9.64 17.97 -2.12
CA ASP A 111 8.51 18.72 -2.61
C ASP A 111 8.11 18.29 -4.04
N GLY A 112 8.31 19.16 -5.02
CA GLY A 112 8.04 18.89 -6.44
C GLY A 112 9.28 18.52 -7.25
N GLU A 113 10.46 18.44 -6.64
CA GLU A 113 11.74 18.32 -7.34
C GLU A 113 12.42 16.98 -7.04
N VAL A 114 13.08 16.44 -8.06
CA VAL A 114 13.97 15.27 -7.92
C VAL A 114 15.27 15.75 -7.30
N VAL A 115 15.61 15.20 -6.13
CA VAL A 115 16.89 15.49 -5.46
C VAL A 115 17.95 14.44 -5.76
N GLU A 116 17.54 13.22 -6.13
CA GLU A 116 18.45 12.12 -6.40
C GLU A 116 17.78 11.03 -7.24
N ALA A 117 18.51 10.54 -8.25
CA ALA A 117 18.13 9.42 -9.08
C ALA A 117 19.39 8.79 -9.73
N PRO A 118 19.67 7.49 -9.58
CA PRO A 118 19.00 6.55 -8.69
C PRO A 118 19.27 6.87 -7.21
N ILE A 119 18.38 6.47 -6.31
CA ILE A 119 18.53 6.70 -4.87
C ILE A 119 19.63 5.80 -4.30
N ASN A 120 20.50 6.35 -3.46
CA ASN A 120 21.32 5.57 -2.54
C ASN A 120 20.46 5.02 -1.39
N LEU A 121 20.20 3.71 -1.42
CA LEU A 121 19.39 3.02 -0.43
C LEU A 121 20.07 2.87 0.93
N GLU A 122 21.40 2.76 1.00
CA GLU A 122 22.12 2.46 2.26
C GLU A 122 21.92 3.55 3.33
N GLU A 123 21.73 4.80 2.91
CA GLU A 123 21.51 5.95 3.81
C GLU A 123 20.05 6.44 3.78
N PHE A 124 19.18 5.78 3.02
CA PHE A 124 17.85 6.31 2.73
C PHE A 124 17.00 6.46 3.99
N SER A 125 17.03 5.45 4.87
CA SER A 125 16.29 5.47 6.14
C SER A 125 16.76 6.59 7.08
N GLN A 126 18.08 6.72 7.27
CA GLN A 126 18.65 7.79 8.10
C GLN A 126 18.30 9.17 7.54
N ARG A 127 18.25 9.33 6.22
CA ARG A 127 17.86 10.60 5.59
C ARG A 127 16.39 10.94 5.83
N LEU A 128 15.47 9.98 5.76
CA LEU A 128 14.07 10.21 6.15
C LEU A 128 13.97 10.62 7.63
N VAL A 129 14.69 9.92 8.52
CA VAL A 129 14.69 10.22 9.97
C VAL A 129 15.27 11.61 10.22
N ASN A 130 16.41 11.94 9.63
CA ASN A 130 17.06 13.25 9.80
C ASN A 130 16.19 14.38 9.26
N GLU A 131 15.47 14.17 8.16
CA GLU A 131 14.52 15.16 7.64
C GLU A 131 13.36 15.39 8.61
N SER A 132 12.82 14.33 9.21
CA SER A 132 11.79 14.44 10.25
C SER A 132 12.30 15.13 11.51
N ARG A 133 13.54 14.86 11.94
CA ARG A 133 14.19 15.56 13.05
C ARG A 133 14.37 17.05 12.78
N ARG A 134 14.80 17.39 11.57
CA ARG A 134 14.91 18.78 11.09
C ARG A 134 13.54 19.47 11.15
N PHE A 135 12.51 18.84 10.60
CA PHE A 135 11.14 19.35 10.63
C PHE A 135 10.63 19.61 12.05
N ILE A 136 10.80 18.64 12.97
CA ILE A 136 10.41 18.79 14.39
C ILE A 136 11.16 19.96 15.03
N THR A 137 12.47 20.06 14.81
CA THR A 137 13.31 21.12 15.37
C THR A 137 12.88 22.51 14.89
N GLU A 138 12.57 22.66 13.60
CA GLU A 138 12.10 23.91 13.00
C GLU A 138 10.73 24.35 13.55
N HIS A 139 9.89 23.40 13.94
CA HIS A 139 8.54 23.67 14.45
C HIS A 139 8.43 23.67 15.98
N ALA A 140 9.50 23.32 16.71
CA ALA A 140 9.48 23.16 18.17
C ALA A 140 8.98 24.42 18.92
N ASN A 141 9.34 25.60 18.41
CA ASN A 141 8.95 26.90 18.99
C ASN A 141 7.88 27.63 18.15
N SER A 142 7.24 26.93 17.22
CA SER A 142 6.19 27.51 16.38
C SER A 142 4.93 27.78 17.20
N LYS A 143 4.20 28.85 16.82
CA LYS A 143 2.85 29.10 17.37
C LYS A 143 1.80 28.14 16.82
N TYR A 144 2.12 27.44 15.73
CA TYR A 144 1.22 26.50 15.06
C TYR A 144 1.64 25.07 15.36
N PRO A 145 0.69 24.16 15.69
CA PRO A 145 1.00 22.75 15.86
C PRO A 145 1.46 22.15 14.52
N PHE A 146 2.29 21.11 14.58
CA PHE A 146 2.74 20.39 13.40
C PHE A 146 2.04 19.03 13.27
N PHE A 147 1.96 18.54 12.04
CA PHE A 147 1.59 17.17 11.71
C PHE A 147 2.72 16.56 10.90
N LEU A 148 3.33 15.49 11.43
CA LEU A 148 4.38 14.74 10.76
C LEU A 148 3.86 13.36 10.38
N PHE A 149 3.84 13.06 9.08
CA PHE A 149 3.61 11.71 8.57
C PHE A 149 4.95 11.12 8.15
N HIS A 150 5.59 10.37 9.05
CA HIS A 150 6.84 9.67 8.77
C HIS A 150 6.52 8.26 8.24
N SER A 151 6.71 8.06 6.94
CA SER A 151 6.56 6.76 6.29
C SER A 151 7.94 6.20 5.97
N PHE A 152 8.38 5.21 6.73
CA PHE A 152 9.64 4.52 6.48
C PHE A 152 9.60 3.80 5.12
N GLY A 153 10.75 3.70 4.45
CA GLY A 153 10.93 2.73 3.36
C GLY A 153 11.00 1.28 3.87
N HIS A 154 11.47 1.12 5.11
CA HIS A 154 11.43 -0.15 5.82
C HIS A 154 9.99 -0.54 6.19
N VAL A 155 9.65 -1.82 6.29
CA VAL A 155 10.48 -3.01 6.04
C VAL A 155 10.12 -3.67 4.70
N HIS A 156 9.90 -2.84 3.68
CA HIS A 156 9.55 -3.31 2.35
C HIS A 156 10.78 -3.88 1.62
N THR A 157 10.56 -4.81 0.68
CA THR A 157 11.64 -5.28 -0.22
C THR A 157 12.22 -4.10 -1.00
N PRO A 158 13.54 -4.09 -1.27
CA PRO A 158 14.48 -5.22 -1.25
C PRO A 158 15.27 -5.48 0.05
N MET A 159 14.82 -4.98 1.22
CA MET A 159 15.54 -5.17 2.50
C MET A 159 16.97 -4.61 2.46
N PHE A 160 17.11 -3.36 2.03
CA PHE A 160 18.37 -2.60 2.16
C PHE A 160 18.57 -2.22 3.63
N THR A 161 19.80 -2.10 4.11
CA THR A 161 20.07 -1.65 5.47
C THR A 161 21.38 -0.88 5.53
N ALA A 162 21.50 0.03 6.50
CA ALA A 162 22.74 0.74 6.71
C ALA A 162 23.91 -0.22 7.06
N PRO A 163 25.15 0.07 6.65
CA PRO A 163 26.28 -0.83 6.89
C PRO A 163 26.51 -1.20 8.37
N HIS A 164 26.17 -0.33 9.32
CA HIS A 164 26.30 -0.61 10.76
C HIS A 164 25.19 -1.51 11.32
N MET A 165 24.13 -1.73 10.55
CA MET A 165 22.99 -2.59 10.92
C MET A 165 23.07 -3.97 10.29
N ALA A 166 23.85 -4.13 9.21
CA ALA A 166 23.98 -5.38 8.48
C ALA A 166 24.49 -6.55 9.36
N GLY A 167 23.75 -7.66 9.35
CA GLY A 167 24.10 -8.91 10.00
C GLY A 167 23.98 -8.91 11.53
N ARG A 168 23.30 -7.92 12.13
CA ARG A 168 23.11 -7.83 13.58
C ARG A 168 21.94 -8.67 14.06
N SER A 169 20.89 -8.76 13.25
CA SER A 169 19.64 -9.36 13.64
C SER A 169 19.61 -10.87 13.45
N LYS A 170 18.89 -11.54 14.36
CA LYS A 170 18.62 -12.99 14.26
C LYS A 170 17.70 -13.33 13.08
N HIS A 171 16.89 -12.37 12.60
CA HIS A 171 15.97 -12.58 11.48
C HIS A 171 16.59 -12.15 10.14
N GLY A 172 17.92 -12.20 10.04
CA GLY A 172 18.68 -11.82 8.85
C GLY A 172 18.38 -10.40 8.39
N ARG A 173 18.40 -10.18 7.07
CA ARG A 173 18.21 -8.86 6.45
C ARG A 173 16.89 -8.19 6.80
N TYR A 174 15.81 -8.97 6.96
CA TYR A 174 14.52 -8.45 7.42
C TYR A 174 14.65 -7.90 8.84
N GLY A 175 15.29 -8.66 9.73
CA GLY A 175 15.55 -8.23 11.09
C GLY A 175 16.43 -6.99 11.16
N ASP A 176 17.49 -6.91 10.35
CA ASP A 176 18.36 -5.72 10.27
C ASP A 176 17.55 -4.47 9.87
N ASN A 177 16.63 -4.61 8.91
CA ASN A 177 15.68 -3.55 8.51
C ASN A 177 14.74 -3.13 9.64
N VAL A 178 14.22 -4.10 10.40
CA VAL A 178 13.35 -3.82 11.57
C VAL A 178 14.13 -3.09 12.65
N GLU A 179 15.35 -3.54 12.97
CA GLU A 179 16.20 -2.91 13.98
C GLU A 179 16.65 -1.50 13.56
N GLU A 180 16.90 -1.26 12.27
CA GLU A 180 17.22 0.07 11.75
C GLU A 180 16.02 1.03 11.81
N MET A 181 14.82 0.54 11.50
CA MET A 181 13.59 1.29 11.71
C MET A 181 13.38 1.62 13.19
N ASP A 182 13.63 0.67 14.09
CA ASP A 182 13.51 0.87 15.54
C ASP A 182 14.51 1.92 16.06
N GLU A 183 15.77 1.88 15.60
CA GLU A 183 16.77 2.94 15.84
C GLU A 183 16.27 4.31 15.33
N GLY A 184 15.66 4.35 14.15
CA GLY A 184 15.03 5.54 13.58
C GLY A 184 13.90 6.09 14.45
N VAL A 185 13.00 5.23 14.94
CA VAL A 185 11.94 5.61 15.88
C VAL A 185 12.53 6.17 17.17
N GLY A 186 13.56 5.52 17.73
CA GLY A 186 14.30 5.99 18.91
C GLY A 186 14.86 7.41 18.71
N ASN A 187 15.50 7.67 17.57
CA ASN A 187 16.04 8.99 17.24
C ASN A 187 14.96 10.09 17.17
N LEU A 188 13.75 9.78 16.70
CA LEU A 188 12.63 10.72 16.69
C LEU A 188 12.12 10.99 18.12
N LEU A 189 11.97 9.95 18.93
CA LEU A 189 11.56 10.07 20.34
C LEU A 189 12.56 10.86 21.18
N ASP A 190 13.86 10.63 20.97
CA ASP A 190 14.93 11.37 21.63
C ASP A 190 14.90 12.84 21.24
N THR A 191 14.63 13.14 19.96
CA THR A 191 14.49 14.53 19.48
C THR A 191 13.32 15.24 20.17
N LEU A 192 12.17 14.59 20.32
CA LEU A 192 11.03 15.15 21.06
C LEU A 192 11.35 15.38 22.54
N THR A 193 12.06 14.44 23.17
CA THR A 193 12.51 14.55 24.57
C THR A 193 13.47 15.72 24.76
N GLN A 194 14.50 15.83 23.91
CA GLN A 194 15.50 16.90 23.95
C GLN A 194 14.90 18.29 23.77
N LEU A 195 13.84 18.40 22.96
CA LEU A 195 13.12 19.65 22.71
C LEU A 195 12.01 19.92 23.75
N GLY A 196 11.78 19.01 24.70
CA GLY A 196 10.72 19.16 25.72
C GLY A 196 9.30 19.07 25.15
N LEU A 197 9.12 18.43 23.99
CA LEU A 197 7.84 18.33 23.28
C LEU A 197 7.05 17.06 23.61
N GLU A 198 7.63 16.15 24.40
CA GLU A 198 7.09 14.80 24.62
C GLU A 198 5.64 14.81 25.14
N ASN A 199 5.33 15.66 26.12
CA ASN A 199 3.98 15.73 26.69
C ASN A 199 2.97 16.42 25.76
N ASN A 200 3.44 17.17 24.76
CA ASN A 200 2.60 17.91 23.82
C ASN A 200 2.62 17.28 22.41
N THR A 201 2.96 15.99 22.31
CA THR A 201 3.02 15.28 21.03
C THR A 201 2.27 13.95 21.14
N ILE A 202 1.28 13.76 20.26
CA ILE A 202 0.61 12.46 20.09
C ILE A 202 1.38 11.67 19.04
N ILE A 203 1.75 10.44 19.38
CA ILE A 203 2.49 9.53 18.51
C ILE A 203 1.62 8.30 18.23
N TYR A 204 1.47 7.98 16.95
CA TYR A 204 0.84 6.76 16.48
C TYR A 204 1.82 5.98 15.61
N PHE A 205 2.07 4.73 15.96
CA PHE A 205 2.92 3.81 15.19
C PHE A 205 2.07 2.64 14.70
N ALA A 206 2.15 2.34 13.39
CA ALA A 206 1.48 1.21 12.78
C ALA A 206 2.18 0.73 11.50
N SER A 207 1.79 -0.46 11.05
CA SER A 207 2.10 -0.99 9.72
C SER A 207 0.88 -0.82 8.80
N ASP A 208 1.11 -0.63 7.50
CA ASP A 208 0.04 -0.49 6.50
C ASP A 208 -0.69 -1.82 6.22
N HIS A 209 0.02 -2.94 6.33
CA HIS A 209 -0.52 -4.30 6.26
C HIS A 209 0.40 -5.29 7.00
N GLY A 210 -0.03 -6.55 7.09
CA GLY A 210 0.77 -7.63 7.66
C GLY A 210 2.01 -8.01 6.84
N GLY A 211 2.90 -8.82 7.42
CA GLY A 211 4.15 -9.25 6.79
C GLY A 211 3.93 -10.04 5.50
N HIS A 212 4.82 -9.86 4.53
CA HIS A 212 4.85 -10.62 3.28
C HIS A 212 5.57 -11.95 3.54
N LEU A 213 4.86 -13.08 3.58
CA LEU A 213 5.42 -14.34 4.07
C LEU A 213 6.13 -15.15 2.97
N GLU A 214 5.71 -14.99 1.71
CA GLU A 214 6.16 -15.79 0.56
C GLU A 214 7.40 -15.23 -0.11
N VAL A 215 7.88 -14.06 0.33
CA VAL A 215 8.96 -13.36 -0.34
C VAL A 215 10.31 -13.98 0.01
N THR A 216 11.05 -14.33 -1.03
CA THR A 216 12.40 -14.88 -0.95
C THR A 216 13.37 -14.01 -1.74
N ASP A 217 14.64 -14.05 -1.37
CA ASP A 217 15.72 -13.57 -2.22
C ASP A 217 16.09 -14.59 -3.30
N ASP A 218 17.11 -14.25 -4.10
CA ASP A 218 17.59 -15.03 -5.23
C ASP A 218 18.23 -16.36 -4.80
N ASP A 219 18.73 -16.45 -3.57
CA ASP A 219 19.26 -17.66 -2.96
C ASP A 219 18.15 -18.53 -2.33
N GLY A 220 16.88 -18.12 -2.49
CA GLY A 220 15.70 -18.81 -1.97
C GLY A 220 15.52 -18.66 -0.46
N GLN A 221 16.25 -17.76 0.20
CA GLN A 221 16.07 -17.47 1.61
C GLN A 221 14.85 -16.56 1.80
N ARG A 222 14.04 -16.86 2.82
CA ARG A 222 12.88 -16.03 3.15
C ARG A 222 13.35 -14.69 3.72
N ILE A 223 13.04 -13.60 3.03
CA ILE A 223 13.38 -12.22 3.43
C ILE A 223 12.15 -11.44 3.92
N GLY A 224 11.03 -12.13 4.08
CA GLY A 224 9.75 -11.59 4.50
C GLY A 224 9.57 -11.44 6.01
N GLY A 225 8.52 -10.71 6.38
CA GLY A 225 8.14 -10.54 7.77
C GLY A 225 7.52 -11.78 8.41
N HIS A 226 7.16 -11.66 9.68
CA HIS A 226 6.52 -12.72 10.44
C HIS A 226 5.30 -12.19 11.22
N ASN A 227 4.16 -12.85 11.08
CA ASN A 227 2.90 -12.44 11.69
C ASN A 227 2.56 -13.26 12.95
N GLY A 228 3.57 -13.87 13.58
CA GLY A 228 3.34 -14.77 14.71
C GLY A 228 2.52 -15.99 14.32
N ARG A 229 1.49 -16.29 15.11
CA ARG A 229 0.56 -17.40 14.87
C ARG A 229 -0.60 -17.03 13.94
N PHE A 230 -0.79 -15.76 13.62
CA PHE A 230 -1.93 -15.32 12.82
C PHE A 230 -1.86 -15.89 11.41
N LYS A 231 -2.99 -16.41 10.92
CA LYS A 231 -3.11 -16.97 9.56
C LYS A 231 -2.87 -15.89 8.51
N GLY A 232 -1.97 -16.19 7.59
CA GLY A 232 -1.73 -15.43 6.38
C GLY A 232 -0.87 -14.17 6.54
N GLY A 233 -0.84 -13.33 5.50
CA GLY A 233 0.02 -12.15 5.39
C GLY A 233 -0.37 -11.21 4.25
N LYS A 234 0.56 -10.35 3.81
CA LYS A 234 0.37 -9.44 2.68
C LYS A 234 -0.23 -10.16 1.48
N ARG A 235 -1.30 -9.60 0.89
CA ARG A 235 -2.04 -10.16 -0.27
C ARG A 235 -2.71 -11.53 -0.02
N GLN A 236 -2.80 -12.00 1.22
CA GLN A 236 -3.44 -13.27 1.54
C GLN A 236 -4.88 -13.12 2.05
N ARG A 237 -5.67 -12.33 1.32
CA ARG A 237 -7.11 -12.09 1.59
C ARG A 237 -7.32 -11.36 2.93
N GLY A 238 -8.51 -11.48 3.50
CA GLY A 238 -8.88 -10.86 4.77
C GLY A 238 -8.51 -11.69 6.01
N SER A 239 -7.46 -12.50 5.95
CA SER A 239 -6.98 -13.28 7.11
C SER A 239 -6.26 -12.38 8.11
N GLU A 240 -6.33 -12.71 9.39
CA GLU A 240 -5.81 -11.90 10.50
C GLU A 240 -4.35 -11.52 10.30
N GLY A 241 -3.48 -12.41 9.82
CA GLY A 241 -2.06 -12.11 9.61
C GLY A 241 -1.79 -11.09 8.51
N GLY A 242 -2.75 -10.81 7.62
CA GLY A 242 -2.66 -9.76 6.60
C GLY A 242 -3.27 -8.42 7.03
N ILE A 243 -4.32 -8.44 7.86
CA ILE A 243 -5.09 -7.25 8.26
C ILE A 243 -4.75 -6.73 9.66
N ARG A 244 -4.35 -7.62 10.59
CA ARG A 244 -3.94 -7.27 11.94
C ARG A 244 -2.50 -6.79 11.90
N VAL A 245 -2.29 -5.57 12.37
CA VAL A 245 -1.01 -4.88 12.35
C VAL A 245 -0.68 -4.34 13.74
N PRO A 246 0.60 -4.05 14.04
CA PRO A 246 0.94 -3.26 15.22
C PRO A 246 0.18 -1.93 15.20
N GLY A 247 -0.31 -1.50 16.37
CA GLY A 247 -0.96 -0.21 16.56
C GLY A 247 -0.66 0.30 17.96
N ILE A 248 0.20 1.32 18.05
CA ILE A 248 0.68 1.87 19.32
C ILE A 248 0.37 3.36 19.36
N PHE A 249 -0.37 3.78 20.38
CA PHE A 249 -0.56 5.19 20.71
C PHE A 249 0.31 5.57 21.92
N ARG A 250 0.96 6.72 21.85
CA ARG A 250 1.70 7.32 22.97
C ARG A 250 1.39 8.81 23.03
N TRP A 251 1.02 9.28 24.22
CA TRP A 251 0.91 10.70 24.53
C TRP A 251 1.25 10.90 26.01
N SER A 252 2.51 11.25 26.26
CA SER A 252 3.08 11.26 27.61
C SER A 252 2.38 12.27 28.52
N GLY A 253 1.98 11.84 29.71
CA GLY A 253 1.20 12.67 30.66
C GLY A 253 -0.30 12.79 30.36
N HIS A 254 -0.78 12.23 29.25
CA HIS A 254 -2.19 12.29 28.84
C HIS A 254 -2.83 10.91 28.72
N LEU A 255 -2.15 9.95 28.07
CA LEU A 255 -2.61 8.56 27.97
C LEU A 255 -1.94 7.69 29.04
N PRO A 256 -2.65 6.69 29.61
CA PRO A 256 -2.08 5.77 30.58
C PRO A 256 -0.98 4.90 29.95
N CYS A 257 0.15 4.77 30.63
CA CYS A 257 1.29 3.97 30.16
C CYS A 257 1.06 2.47 30.37
N GLY A 258 1.53 1.65 29.42
CA GLY A 258 1.54 0.18 29.55
C GLY A 258 0.17 -0.48 29.48
N VAL A 259 -0.84 0.23 28.97
CA VAL A 259 -2.19 -0.31 28.76
C VAL A 259 -2.25 -1.06 27.44
N THR A 260 -2.82 -2.27 27.48
CA THR A 260 -3.14 -3.06 26.29
C THR A 260 -4.65 -3.01 26.09
N GLN A 261 -5.08 -2.59 24.90
CA GLN A 261 -6.48 -2.59 24.51
C GLN A 261 -6.82 -3.81 23.66
N HIS A 262 -7.96 -4.44 23.94
CA HIS A 262 -8.45 -5.62 23.24
C HIS A 262 -9.66 -5.34 22.33
N SER A 263 -10.20 -4.12 22.39
CA SER A 263 -11.24 -3.65 21.48
C SER A 263 -10.74 -3.66 20.03
N PRO A 264 -11.52 -4.17 19.07
CA PRO A 264 -11.18 -4.09 17.65
C PRO A 264 -11.12 -2.63 17.19
N THR A 265 -10.01 -2.25 16.57
CA THR A 265 -9.78 -0.90 16.02
C THR A 265 -9.40 -0.98 14.54
N SER A 266 -9.63 0.10 13.81
CA SER A 266 -9.20 0.27 12.42
C SER A 266 -8.17 1.39 12.29
N MET A 267 -7.27 1.30 11.32
CA MET A 267 -6.44 2.46 10.91
C MET A 267 -7.31 3.66 10.48
N MET A 268 -8.54 3.43 10.04
CA MET A 268 -9.49 4.50 9.69
C MET A 268 -9.92 5.31 10.92
N ASP A 269 -9.80 4.76 12.13
CA ASP A 269 -10.15 5.43 13.39
C ASP A 269 -9.13 6.52 13.78
N VAL A 270 -7.93 6.48 13.21
CA VAL A 270 -6.85 7.41 13.52
C VAL A 270 -7.25 8.85 13.21
N LEU A 271 -7.89 9.11 12.07
CA LEU A 271 -8.31 10.46 11.70
C LEU A 271 -9.30 11.09 12.69
N PRO A 272 -10.49 10.51 12.95
CA PRO A 272 -11.42 11.09 13.92
C PRO A 272 -10.83 11.15 15.34
N THR A 273 -10.01 10.16 15.73
CA THR A 273 -9.35 10.15 17.05
C THR A 273 -8.34 11.28 17.20
N LEU A 274 -7.48 11.52 16.20
CA LEU A 274 -6.52 12.62 16.25
C LEU A 274 -7.21 13.99 16.26
N LEU A 275 -8.32 14.15 15.52
CA LEU A 275 -9.12 15.38 15.59
C LEU A 275 -9.65 15.60 17.01
N SER A 276 -10.21 14.56 17.62
CA SER A 276 -10.74 14.61 18.99
C SER A 276 -9.65 14.93 20.03
N LEU A 277 -8.54 14.20 20.01
CA LEU A 277 -7.41 14.42 20.94
C LEU A 277 -6.76 15.80 20.75
N ALA A 278 -6.75 16.34 19.53
CA ALA A 278 -6.24 17.68 19.24
C ALA A 278 -7.26 18.81 19.54
N GLY A 279 -8.46 18.48 20.02
CA GLY A 279 -9.54 19.45 20.28
C GLY A 279 -10.06 20.15 19.01
N LEU A 280 -9.91 19.50 17.85
CA LEU A 280 -10.38 20.00 16.56
C LEU A 280 -11.84 19.54 16.31
N PRO A 281 -12.63 20.34 15.57
CA PRO A 281 -13.98 19.94 15.24
C PRO A 281 -13.98 18.73 14.29
N PRO A 282 -15.09 17.96 14.23
CA PRO A 282 -15.20 16.82 13.34
C PRO A 282 -14.89 17.14 11.86
N LEU A 283 -14.47 16.13 11.09
CA LEU A 283 -14.05 16.37 9.70
C LEU A 283 -15.12 17.06 8.83
N HIS A 284 -16.39 16.74 9.03
CA HIS A 284 -17.49 17.29 8.25
C HIS A 284 -17.67 18.82 8.44
N THR A 285 -17.21 19.36 9.58
CA THR A 285 -17.20 20.80 9.85
C THR A 285 -15.95 21.48 9.30
N LEU A 286 -14.81 20.78 9.27
CA LEU A 286 -13.55 21.29 8.70
C LEU A 286 -13.55 21.29 7.17
N VAL A 287 -14.18 20.31 6.55
CA VAL A 287 -14.09 20.06 5.11
C VAL A 287 -15.51 20.02 4.53
N SER A 288 -15.96 21.16 3.99
CA SER A 288 -17.32 21.32 3.44
C SER A 288 -17.67 20.30 2.35
N ARG A 289 -16.71 19.86 1.53
CA ARG A 289 -16.90 18.78 0.53
C ARG A 289 -17.09 17.38 1.15
N ALA A 290 -16.85 17.23 2.44
CA ALA A 290 -17.03 16.01 3.22
C ALA A 290 -18.28 16.08 4.12
N SER A 291 -19.05 17.18 4.09
CA SER A 291 -20.26 17.36 4.92
C SER A 291 -21.32 16.27 4.73
N HIS A 292 -21.31 15.60 3.58
CA HIS A 292 -22.23 14.51 3.22
C HIS A 292 -21.56 13.14 3.16
N LYS A 293 -20.32 13.01 3.65
CA LYS A 293 -19.57 11.75 3.63
C LYS A 293 -19.49 11.20 5.04
N GLU A 294 -20.11 10.04 5.25
CA GLU A 294 -19.90 9.25 6.45
C GLU A 294 -18.45 8.75 6.46
N LEU A 295 -17.79 8.85 7.62
CA LEU A 295 -16.49 8.23 7.84
C LEU A 295 -16.72 6.81 8.33
N ASP A 296 -15.97 5.85 7.78
CA ASP A 296 -15.97 4.48 8.30
C ASP A 296 -15.24 4.38 9.64
N GLY A 297 -14.31 5.30 9.90
CA GLY A 297 -13.57 5.41 11.16
C GLY A 297 -14.37 6.07 12.27
N THR A 298 -14.16 5.64 13.51
CA THR A 298 -14.78 6.22 14.71
C THR A 298 -13.73 6.77 15.67
N ASP A 299 -14.12 7.73 16.50
CA ASP A 299 -13.23 8.23 17.57
C ASP A 299 -13.06 7.14 18.65
N ILE A 300 -11.80 6.78 18.93
CA ILE A 300 -11.43 5.80 19.96
C ILE A 300 -10.69 6.44 21.14
N SER A 301 -10.74 7.77 21.31
CA SER A 301 -10.08 8.49 22.41
C SER A 301 -10.42 7.92 23.80
N GLU A 302 -11.70 7.68 24.09
CA GLU A 302 -12.15 7.06 25.35
C GLU A 302 -11.52 5.67 25.60
N VAL A 303 -11.43 4.88 24.53
CA VAL A 303 -10.82 3.55 24.53
C VAL A 303 -9.31 3.63 24.80
N LEU A 304 -8.65 4.68 24.33
CA LEU A 304 -7.24 4.96 24.62
C LEU A 304 -7.01 5.42 26.08
N HIS A 305 -7.99 6.08 26.70
CA HIS A 305 -7.95 6.47 28.12
C HIS A 305 -8.26 5.31 29.09
N GLY A 306 -8.41 4.09 28.58
CA GLY A 306 -8.71 2.90 29.39
C GLY A 306 -10.19 2.68 29.66
N GLY A 307 -11.07 3.43 28.98
CA GLY A 307 -12.48 3.12 28.94
C GLY A 307 -12.76 1.82 28.19
N ASP A 308 -13.90 1.20 28.49
CA ASP A 308 -14.43 0.10 27.70
C ASP A 308 -14.72 0.59 26.27
N ALA A 309 -14.72 -0.33 25.30
CA ALA A 309 -15.29 -0.05 23.98
C ALA A 309 -16.68 0.58 24.15
N VAL A 310 -16.87 1.77 23.57
CA VAL A 310 -18.19 2.41 23.49
C VAL A 310 -19.18 1.38 22.91
N GLU A 311 -20.43 1.37 23.38
CA GLU A 311 -21.48 0.45 22.93
C GLU A 311 -21.61 0.39 21.39
N ASP A 312 -21.29 1.50 20.70
CA ASP A 312 -21.23 1.64 19.24
C ASP A 312 -20.10 0.81 18.58
N GLN A 313 -18.97 0.59 19.28
CA GLN A 313 -17.89 -0.30 18.85
C GLN A 313 -18.23 -1.78 19.05
N ALA A 314 -19.04 -2.11 20.06
CA ALA A 314 -19.53 -3.46 20.28
C ALA A 314 -20.48 -3.92 19.17
N GLY A 315 -21.08 -2.98 18.40
CA GLY A 315 -21.96 -3.18 17.25
C GLY A 315 -21.29 -3.06 15.87
N ARG A 316 -20.01 -2.70 15.80
CA ARG A 316 -19.34 -2.29 14.56
C ARG A 316 -18.97 -3.48 13.66
N VAL A 317 -19.32 -3.35 12.38
CA VAL A 317 -18.92 -4.31 11.34
C VAL A 317 -17.73 -3.78 10.55
N PHE A 318 -16.68 -4.57 10.47
CA PHE A 318 -15.49 -4.30 9.65
C PHE A 318 -15.63 -5.01 8.31
N LEU A 319 -15.35 -4.30 7.21
CA LEU A 319 -15.35 -4.85 5.86
C LEU A 319 -13.94 -4.80 5.28
N HIS A 320 -13.32 -5.97 5.15
CA HIS A 320 -11.97 -6.11 4.59
C HIS A 320 -12.04 -6.29 3.09
N HIS A 321 -11.50 -5.32 2.37
CA HIS A 321 -11.50 -5.30 0.91
C HIS A 321 -10.18 -5.85 0.36
N CYS A 322 -10.26 -6.46 -0.82
CA CYS A 322 -9.14 -6.69 -1.73
C CYS A 322 -9.56 -6.14 -3.08
N ASP A 323 -8.90 -5.07 -3.53
CA ASP A 323 -9.32 -4.27 -4.67
C ASP A 323 -10.81 -3.84 -4.55
N SER A 324 -11.65 -4.22 -5.52
CA SER A 324 -13.08 -3.91 -5.54
C SER A 324 -13.96 -4.96 -4.84
N SER A 325 -13.37 -6.02 -4.28
CA SER A 325 -14.10 -7.13 -3.68
C SER A 325 -14.00 -7.11 -2.17
N ILE A 326 -15.12 -7.37 -1.48
CA ILE A 326 -15.11 -7.64 -0.04
C ILE A 326 -14.63 -9.08 0.16
N HIS A 327 -13.48 -9.24 0.82
CA HIS A 327 -12.82 -10.51 1.07
C HIS A 327 -13.10 -11.11 2.44
N ALA A 328 -13.37 -10.24 3.42
CA ALA A 328 -13.86 -10.66 4.72
C ALA A 328 -14.77 -9.58 5.31
N CYS A 329 -15.68 -9.99 6.18
CA CYS A 329 -16.44 -9.08 7.03
C CYS A 329 -16.48 -9.63 8.44
N GLY A 330 -16.37 -8.78 9.46
CA GLY A 330 -16.40 -9.23 10.84
C GLY A 330 -17.16 -8.28 11.74
N TRP A 331 -17.77 -8.82 12.79
CA TRP A 331 -18.41 -8.05 13.85
C TRP A 331 -17.77 -8.41 15.18
N GLY A 332 -17.19 -7.42 15.86
CA GLY A 332 -16.58 -7.62 17.17
C GLY A 332 -15.46 -8.66 17.11
N ARG A 333 -15.76 -9.90 17.53
CA ARG A 333 -14.80 -11.02 17.55
C ARG A 333 -15.14 -12.16 16.59
N SER A 334 -16.03 -11.97 15.63
CA SER A 334 -16.37 -13.00 14.63
C SER A 334 -16.10 -12.47 13.23
N THR A 335 -15.46 -13.28 12.37
CA THR A 335 -15.09 -12.90 11.00
C THR A 335 -15.54 -13.96 10.00
N ILE A 336 -16.14 -13.51 8.89
CA ILE A 336 -16.47 -14.27 7.70
C ILE A 336 -15.45 -13.94 6.62
N CYS A 337 -14.86 -14.95 6.00
CA CYS A 337 -14.07 -14.81 4.78
C CYS A 337 -14.92 -15.16 3.55
N SER A 338 -15.21 -14.19 2.69
CA SER A 338 -15.97 -14.34 1.43
C SER A 338 -15.08 -13.97 0.26
N CYS A 339 -14.74 -14.90 -0.64
CA CYS A 339 -13.70 -14.68 -1.63
C CYS A 339 -14.26 -14.26 -3.01
N SER A 340 -13.68 -13.22 -3.66
CA SER A 340 -13.86 -13.00 -5.11
C SER A 340 -12.68 -12.21 -5.74
N GLY A 341 -11.88 -12.84 -6.62
CA GLY A 341 -10.86 -12.13 -7.41
C GLY A 341 -9.69 -12.99 -7.92
N TYR A 342 -9.23 -12.67 -9.13
CA TYR A 342 -8.34 -13.39 -10.06
C TYR A 342 -7.22 -14.29 -9.49
N GLY A 343 -7.23 -15.58 -9.88
CA GLY A 343 -6.02 -16.39 -10.02
C GLY A 343 -5.83 -17.62 -9.11
N LEU A 344 -6.66 -17.85 -8.08
CA LEU A 344 -6.60 -19.04 -7.21
C LEU A 344 -8.00 -19.56 -6.78
N VAL A 345 -8.04 -20.81 -6.31
CA VAL A 345 -8.92 -21.94 -6.73
C VAL A 345 -10.33 -22.04 -6.11
N THR A 346 -10.81 -21.12 -5.26
CA THR A 346 -12.14 -21.29 -4.64
C THR A 346 -12.89 -19.97 -4.42
N ASP A 347 -14.03 -19.84 -5.10
CA ASP A 347 -15.05 -18.82 -4.83
C ASP A 347 -15.86 -19.25 -3.60
N LEU A 348 -15.65 -18.55 -2.49
CA LEU A 348 -16.34 -18.81 -1.23
C LEU A 348 -17.57 -17.91 -1.06
N SER A 349 -17.94 -17.10 -2.06
CA SER A 349 -19.11 -16.22 -1.98
C SER A 349 -20.42 -16.98 -1.71
N SER A 350 -20.51 -18.22 -2.20
CA SER A 350 -21.66 -19.10 -2.00
C SER A 350 -21.63 -19.90 -0.68
N ARG A 351 -20.46 -20.03 -0.05
CA ARG A 351 -20.28 -20.75 1.23
C ARG A 351 -19.04 -20.23 1.97
N PRO A 352 -19.14 -19.06 2.63
CA PRO A 352 -17.98 -18.45 3.25
C PRO A 352 -17.49 -19.23 4.47
N GLU A 353 -16.22 -19.07 4.81
CA GLU A 353 -15.68 -19.63 6.06
C GLU A 353 -16.02 -18.70 7.22
N LEU A 354 -16.54 -19.25 8.32
CA LEU A 354 -16.86 -18.51 9.54
C LEU A 354 -15.90 -18.89 10.66
N TYR A 355 -15.25 -17.89 11.25
CA TYR A 355 -14.35 -18.02 12.39
C TYR A 355 -14.85 -17.18 13.57
N ASP A 356 -14.77 -17.76 14.78
CA ASP A 356 -14.95 -17.05 16.04
C ASP A 356 -13.57 -16.67 16.59
N LEU A 357 -13.11 -15.46 16.28
CA LEU A 357 -11.82 -14.92 16.71
C LEU A 357 -11.71 -14.75 18.23
N SER A 358 -12.82 -14.82 18.98
CA SER A 358 -12.75 -14.84 20.44
C SER A 358 -12.20 -16.16 20.98
N LYS A 359 -12.44 -17.26 20.25
CA LYS A 359 -11.99 -18.63 20.60
C LYS A 359 -10.80 -19.11 19.75
N ASP A 360 -10.65 -18.53 18.57
CA ASP A 360 -9.59 -18.81 17.61
C ASP A 360 -9.08 -17.51 16.96
N PRO A 361 -8.36 -16.66 17.72
CA PRO A 361 -7.84 -15.39 17.20
C PRO A 361 -6.80 -15.56 16.09
N TYR A 362 -6.28 -16.78 15.88
CA TYR A 362 -5.24 -17.08 14.92
C TYR A 362 -5.79 -17.64 13.61
N GLU A 363 -7.07 -18.01 13.58
CA GLU A 363 -7.71 -18.75 12.48
C GLU A 363 -6.97 -20.06 12.15
N ASP A 364 -6.35 -20.68 13.15
CA ASP A 364 -5.53 -21.89 12.99
C ASP A 364 -6.31 -23.19 13.22
N LYS A 365 -7.61 -23.09 13.55
CA LYS A 365 -8.53 -24.22 13.69
C LYS A 365 -9.46 -24.33 12.47
N GLN A 366 -10.26 -25.38 12.47
CA GLN A 366 -11.30 -25.57 11.45
C GLN A 366 -12.40 -24.50 11.60
N PRO A 367 -12.89 -23.92 10.50
CA PRO A 367 -14.00 -22.97 10.54
C PRO A 367 -15.27 -23.65 11.07
N ILE A 368 -16.20 -22.83 11.57
CA ILE A 368 -17.49 -23.29 12.07
C ILE A 368 -18.24 -24.01 10.95
N SER A 369 -18.74 -25.21 11.24
CA SER A 369 -19.39 -26.07 10.25
C SER A 369 -20.62 -25.40 9.63
N PRO A 370 -20.78 -25.41 8.29
CA PRO A 370 -21.97 -24.91 7.60
C PRO A 370 -23.29 -25.59 8.01
N ALA A 371 -23.22 -26.77 8.63
CA ALA A 371 -24.38 -27.49 9.13
C ALA A 371 -24.91 -26.93 10.46
N SER A 372 -24.08 -26.19 11.21
CA SER A 372 -24.44 -25.62 12.51
C SER A 372 -25.47 -24.49 12.39
N GLU A 373 -26.28 -24.32 13.44
CA GLU A 373 -27.25 -23.23 13.49
C GLU A 373 -26.57 -21.86 13.62
N GLU A 374 -25.49 -21.80 14.41
CA GLU A 374 -24.63 -20.61 14.56
C GLU A 374 -24.14 -20.09 13.20
N TYR A 375 -23.61 -20.98 12.34
CA TYR A 375 -23.18 -20.61 11.00
C TYR A 375 -24.32 -19.98 10.18
N LYS A 376 -25.49 -20.64 10.14
CA LYS A 376 -26.60 -20.19 9.30
C LYS A 376 -27.11 -18.82 9.72
N VAL A 377 -27.22 -18.57 11.03
CA VAL A 377 -27.68 -17.30 11.58
C VAL A 377 -26.67 -16.20 11.29
N VAL A 378 -25.40 -16.40 11.65
CA VAL A 378 -24.35 -15.37 11.55
C VAL A 378 -24.07 -15.03 10.08
N VAL A 379 -23.91 -16.04 9.22
CA VAL A 379 -23.65 -15.82 7.79
C VAL A 379 -24.79 -15.09 7.11
N LYS A 380 -26.04 -15.44 7.43
CA LYS A 380 -27.21 -14.73 6.90
C LYS A 380 -27.18 -13.24 7.28
N GLN A 381 -26.98 -12.92 8.55
CA GLN A 381 -26.94 -11.54 9.04
C GLN A 381 -25.81 -10.73 8.39
N MET A 382 -24.61 -11.30 8.30
CA MET A 382 -23.47 -10.61 7.69
C MET A 382 -23.66 -10.39 6.19
N MET A 383 -24.23 -11.36 5.46
CA MET A 383 -24.53 -11.20 4.04
C MET A 383 -25.60 -10.13 3.81
N GLU A 384 -26.65 -10.10 4.65
CA GLU A 384 -27.66 -9.03 4.61
C GLU A 384 -27.04 -7.65 4.87
N TYR A 385 -26.12 -7.53 5.84
CA TYR A 385 -25.39 -6.29 6.09
C TYR A 385 -24.53 -5.87 4.88
N VAL A 386 -23.77 -6.81 4.30
CA VAL A 386 -22.93 -6.53 3.13
C VAL A 386 -23.76 -6.02 1.95
N GLU A 387 -24.93 -6.61 1.70
CA GLU A 387 -25.82 -6.15 0.63
C GLU A 387 -26.41 -4.77 0.92
N GLN A 388 -26.81 -4.49 2.17
CA GLN A 388 -27.26 -3.15 2.58
C GLN A 388 -26.14 -2.10 2.44
N TRP A 389 -24.90 -2.46 2.79
CA TRP A 389 -23.75 -1.58 2.64
C TRP A 389 -23.46 -1.29 1.16
N LYS A 390 -23.43 -2.32 0.30
CA LYS A 390 -23.24 -2.17 -1.15
C LYS A 390 -24.31 -1.28 -1.79
N ALA A 391 -25.56 -1.35 -1.30
CA ALA A 391 -26.65 -0.51 -1.80
C ALA A 391 -26.49 0.98 -1.46
N ARG A 392 -25.79 1.30 -0.35
CA ARG A 392 -25.57 2.67 0.12
C ARG A 392 -24.30 3.31 -0.47
N VAL A 393 -23.25 2.52 -0.67
CA VAL A 393 -21.93 3.04 -1.06
C VAL A 393 -21.85 3.28 -2.56
N LYS A 394 -21.47 4.51 -2.94
CA LYS A 394 -21.16 4.89 -4.31
C LYS A 394 -19.65 4.79 -4.52
N TYR A 395 -19.21 3.77 -5.26
CA TYR A 395 -17.80 3.61 -5.60
C TYR A 395 -17.32 4.78 -6.49
N PRO A 396 -16.20 5.44 -6.15
CA PRO A 396 -15.60 6.42 -7.04
C PRO A 396 -15.03 5.73 -8.30
N PRO A 397 -14.77 6.50 -9.38
CA PRO A 397 -14.05 5.97 -10.54
C PRO A 397 -12.72 5.36 -10.09
N SER A 398 -12.49 4.10 -10.45
CA SER A 398 -11.26 3.41 -10.07
C SER A 398 -10.04 4.11 -10.65
N GLN A 399 -9.10 4.45 -9.76
CA GLN A 399 -7.83 5.04 -10.16
C GLN A 399 -6.84 4.01 -10.68
N LEU A 400 -7.11 2.71 -10.45
CA LEU A 400 -6.19 1.61 -10.73
C LEU A 400 -6.72 0.59 -11.76
N SER A 401 -8.01 0.57 -12.11
CA SER A 401 -8.55 -0.47 -13.01
C SER A 401 -8.51 -0.10 -14.50
N THR A 402 -8.34 1.18 -14.84
CA THR A 402 -8.34 1.60 -16.23
C THR A 402 -6.92 1.50 -16.79
N LEU A 403 -6.74 0.79 -17.91
CA LEU A 403 -5.44 0.71 -18.61
C LEU A 403 -4.83 2.09 -18.86
N ALA A 404 -5.66 3.10 -19.15
CA ALA A 404 -5.22 4.48 -19.32
C ALA A 404 -4.52 5.07 -18.07
N ASN A 405 -4.89 4.65 -16.87
CA ASN A 405 -4.31 5.13 -15.61
C ASN A 405 -3.09 4.30 -15.16
N LEU A 406 -2.98 3.05 -15.61
CA LEU A 406 -1.86 2.15 -15.32
C LEU A 406 -0.71 2.25 -16.34
N PHE A 407 -0.99 2.69 -17.56
CA PHE A 407 0.04 2.81 -18.59
C PHE A 407 1.07 3.86 -18.19
N TRP A 408 2.36 3.51 -18.31
CA TRP A 408 3.43 4.47 -18.08
C TRP A 408 3.27 5.66 -19.01
N ARG A 409 3.30 6.87 -18.44
CA ARG A 409 3.16 8.13 -19.17
C ARG A 409 4.51 8.86 -19.14
N PRO A 410 5.30 8.81 -20.21
CA PRO A 410 6.65 9.37 -20.23
C PRO A 410 6.70 10.85 -19.81
N TRP A 411 5.67 11.63 -20.16
CA TRP A 411 5.57 13.05 -19.83
C TRP A 411 5.23 13.35 -18.36
N TYR A 412 4.98 12.32 -17.54
CA TYR A 412 4.83 12.42 -16.09
C TYR A 412 6.03 11.89 -15.32
N GLN A 413 7.02 11.37 -16.03
CA GLN A 413 8.22 10.85 -15.39
C GLN A 413 8.96 12.02 -14.72
N PRO A 414 9.16 12.01 -13.39
CA PRO A 414 10.08 12.96 -12.77
C PRO A 414 11.49 12.72 -13.34
N VAL A 415 12.12 13.79 -13.81
CA VAL A 415 13.48 13.75 -14.40
C VAL A 415 14.34 14.72 -13.64
N CYS A 416 15.53 14.27 -13.24
CA CYS A 416 16.54 15.16 -12.70
C CYS A 416 17.16 15.97 -13.84
N HIS A 417 17.15 17.30 -13.72
CA HIS A 417 17.78 18.16 -14.72
C HIS A 417 19.27 18.43 -14.43
N ASN A 418 19.71 18.24 -13.17
CA ASN A 418 21.04 18.61 -12.68
C ASN A 418 21.70 17.52 -11.80
N CYS A 419 21.16 16.30 -11.83
CA CYS A 419 21.81 15.07 -11.42
C CYS A 419 21.75 14.10 -12.62
#